data_AF-A0A6I6HGV4-F1
#
_entry.id   AF-A0A6I6HGV4-F1
#
_cell.length_a   1.000
_cell.length_b   1.000
_cell.length_c   1.000
_cell.angle_alpha   90.00
_cell.angle_beta   90.00
_cell.angle_gamma   90.00
#
_symmetry.space_group_name_H-M   'P 1'
#
loop_
_entity.id
_entity.type
_entity.pdbx_description
1 polymer ?
#
loop_
_entity_poly.entity_id
_entity_poly.type
_entity_poly.pdbx_seq_one_letter_code
_entity_poly.pdbx_strand_id
1 'polypeptide(L)'
;MILVKTEAGQQVFKDRSVPLSPRQRTAFILFDGKRSVDEVLAAGNGIAREEIDQMVELGLLQPAAGSKATAAPKPPESVAASKAAATATPQPSAGSRAPEPAKPKQVEPAPAAAGGRSRQQRYKDAYPIATQLTGALGLMGFRLNLQVEGTTSYEDLVALAPKIRAAVGAEKAAALDKALND
;
A
#
# COMPACT_ATOMS: atom_id res chain seq x y z
N MET A 1 -14.93 -17.60 4.68
CA MET A 1 -13.93 -17.61 5.77
C MET A 1 -14.02 -16.28 6.50
N ILE A 2 -13.98 -16.28 7.83
CA ILE A 2 -14.00 -15.06 8.66
C ILE A 2 -12.63 -14.93 9.32
N LEU A 3 -12.09 -13.70 9.35
CA LEU A 3 -10.83 -13.37 10.01
C LEU A 3 -11.08 -12.42 11.19
N VAL A 4 -10.37 -12.65 12.29
CA VAL A 4 -10.37 -11.79 13.49
C VAL A 4 -9.00 -11.12 13.64
N LYS A 5 -9.00 -9.88 14.14
CA LYS A 5 -7.77 -9.15 14.51
C LYS A 5 -7.04 -9.90 15.63
N THR A 6 -5.75 -10.19 15.46
CA THR A 6 -4.92 -10.67 16.58
C THR A 6 -4.52 -9.51 17.49
N GLU A 7 -4.07 -9.79 18.71
CA GLU A 7 -3.50 -8.76 19.57
C GLU A 7 -2.21 -8.19 18.98
N ALA A 8 -1.36 -9.04 18.38
CA ALA A 8 -0.17 -8.61 17.64
C ALA A 8 -0.52 -7.61 16.52
N GLY A 9 -1.54 -7.91 15.71
CA GLY A 9 -2.05 -7.01 14.67
C GLY A 9 -2.54 -5.68 15.23
N GLN A 10 -3.23 -5.69 16.37
CA GLN A 10 -3.67 -4.46 17.04
C GLN A 10 -2.50 -3.63 17.58
N GLN A 11 -1.46 -4.25 18.13
CA GLN A 11 -0.27 -3.54 18.62
C GLN A 11 0.52 -2.93 17.45
N VAL A 12 0.78 -3.72 16.40
CA VAL A 12 1.40 -3.26 15.15
C VAL A 12 0.64 -2.09 14.51
N PHE A 13 -0.69 -2.11 14.53
CA PHE A 13 -1.51 -1.02 13.98
C PHE A 13 -1.45 0.27 14.81
N LYS A 14 -1.38 0.17 16.15
CA LYS A 14 -1.25 1.33 17.06
C LYS A 14 0.14 1.96 16.99
N ASP A 15 1.18 1.14 17.15
CA ASP A 15 2.58 1.54 17.23
C ASP A 15 3.18 1.86 15.85
N ARG A 16 2.57 1.35 14.78
CA ARG A 16 3.00 1.48 13.37
C ARG A 16 4.36 0.83 13.06
N SER A 17 4.82 -0.09 13.92
CA SER A 17 6.12 -0.77 13.84
C SER A 17 6.33 -1.56 12.53
N VAL A 18 5.25 -2.05 11.91
CA VAL A 18 5.29 -2.63 10.56
C VAL A 18 4.78 -1.59 9.55
N PRO A 19 5.49 -1.36 8.42
CA PRO A 19 5.08 -0.42 7.38
C PRO A 19 3.92 -0.98 6.52
N LEU A 20 2.76 -1.22 7.13
CA LEU A 20 1.55 -1.70 6.46
C LEU A 20 1.13 -0.76 5.33
N SER A 21 0.73 -1.35 4.20
CA SER A 21 0.21 -0.61 3.05
C SER A 21 -1.06 0.19 3.43
N PRO A 22 -1.38 1.31 2.75
CA PRO A 22 -2.65 2.00 2.97
C PRO A 22 -3.88 1.10 2.78
N ARG A 23 -3.79 0.10 1.89
CA ARG A 23 -4.85 -0.88 1.63
C ARG A 23 -4.93 -1.94 2.73
N GLN A 24 -3.80 -2.46 3.19
CA GLN A 24 -3.71 -3.36 4.36
C GLN A 24 -4.26 -2.69 5.63
N ARG A 25 -4.03 -1.38 5.83
CA ARG A 25 -4.62 -0.63 6.94
C ARG A 25 -6.15 -0.54 6.84
N THR A 26 -6.69 -0.28 5.65
CA THR A 26 -8.15 -0.30 5.42
C THR A 26 -8.74 -1.71 5.61
N ALA A 27 -8.09 -2.75 5.08
CA ALA A 27 -8.47 -4.14 5.31
C ALA A 27 -8.50 -4.48 6.81
N PHE A 28 -7.45 -4.10 7.54
CA PHE A 28 -7.37 -4.32 8.99
C PHE A 28 -8.53 -3.63 9.72
N ILE A 29 -8.84 -2.38 9.39
CA ILE A 29 -9.99 -1.66 9.97
C ILE A 29 -11.28 -2.46 9.74
N LEU A 30 -11.55 -2.89 8.50
CA LEU A 30 -12.77 -3.58 8.09
C LEU A 30 -12.99 -4.97 8.71
N PHE A 31 -11.94 -5.71 9.07
CA PHE A 31 -12.09 -7.02 9.74
C PHE A 31 -12.52 -6.87 11.21
N ASP A 32 -13.83 -6.92 11.46
CA ASP A 32 -14.45 -6.81 12.79
C ASP A 32 -14.71 -8.18 13.47
N GLY A 33 -14.31 -9.29 12.83
CA GLY A 33 -14.61 -10.64 13.29
C GLY A 33 -16.02 -11.14 12.97
N LYS A 34 -16.84 -10.35 12.26
CA LYS A 34 -18.17 -10.74 11.77
C LYS A 34 -18.17 -10.87 10.25
N ARG A 35 -17.54 -9.91 9.56
CA ARG A 35 -17.41 -9.93 8.09
C ARG A 35 -16.49 -11.05 7.63
N SER A 36 -16.91 -11.75 6.58
CA SER A 36 -16.06 -12.68 5.84
C SER A 36 -15.04 -11.94 4.96
N VAL A 37 -14.00 -12.66 4.54
CA VAL A 37 -13.00 -12.18 3.57
C VAL A 37 -13.66 -11.64 2.29
N ASP A 38 -14.71 -12.30 1.81
CA ASP A 38 -15.39 -11.91 0.57
C ASP A 38 -16.18 -10.60 0.72
N GLU A 39 -16.84 -10.39 1.87
CA GLU A 39 -17.49 -9.11 2.19
C GLU A 39 -16.48 -7.97 2.38
N VAL A 40 -15.27 -8.25 2.89
CA VAL A 40 -14.21 -7.23 3.03
C VAL A 40 -13.59 -6.88 1.68
N LEU A 41 -13.50 -7.83 0.74
CA LEU A 41 -13.11 -7.55 -0.65
C LEU A 41 -14.20 -6.75 -1.38
N ALA A 42 -15.47 -7.13 -1.23
CA ALA A 42 -16.60 -6.47 -1.89
C ALA A 42 -16.86 -5.05 -1.35
N ALA A 43 -16.66 -4.81 -0.04
CA ALA A 43 -16.77 -3.48 0.58
C ALA A 43 -15.47 -2.67 0.50
N GLY A 44 -14.37 -3.27 0.06
CA GLY A 44 -13.02 -2.71 0.11
C GLY A 44 -12.49 -2.33 -1.27
N ASN A 45 -12.80 -1.12 -1.74
CA ASN A 45 -12.31 -0.60 -3.02
C ASN A 45 -10.79 -0.78 -3.18
N GLY A 46 -10.38 -1.72 -4.03
CA GLY A 46 -8.97 -2.01 -4.34
C GLY A 46 -8.22 -2.87 -3.31
N ILE A 47 -8.91 -3.52 -2.36
CA ILE A 47 -8.30 -4.57 -1.52
C ILE A 47 -8.19 -5.85 -2.35
N ALA A 48 -6.98 -6.42 -2.41
CA ALA A 48 -6.69 -7.68 -3.10
C ALA A 48 -6.63 -8.84 -2.08
N ARG A 49 -6.77 -10.11 -2.52
CA ARG A 49 -6.66 -11.27 -1.60
C ARG A 49 -5.24 -11.41 -1.06
N GLU A 50 -4.26 -11.13 -1.90
CA GLU A 50 -2.84 -11.14 -1.61
C GLU A 50 -2.46 -10.18 -0.46
N GLU A 51 -3.17 -9.04 -0.31
CA GLU A 51 -2.98 -8.12 0.83
C GLU A 51 -3.55 -8.71 2.14
N ILE A 52 -4.61 -9.51 2.06
CA ILE A 52 -5.24 -10.17 3.21
C ILE A 52 -4.42 -11.41 3.63
N ASP A 53 -3.94 -12.20 2.66
CA ASP A 53 -3.12 -13.38 2.90
C ASP A 53 -1.77 -12.99 3.53
N GLN A 54 -1.10 -11.93 3.05
CA GLN A 54 0.07 -11.33 3.73
C GLN A 54 -0.21 -10.95 5.18
N MET A 55 -1.41 -10.42 5.49
CA MET A 55 -1.78 -10.05 6.85
C MET A 55 -2.08 -11.27 7.76
N VAL A 56 -2.42 -12.42 7.19
CA VAL A 56 -2.50 -13.69 7.92
C VAL A 56 -1.11 -14.30 8.13
N GLU A 57 -0.24 -14.25 7.12
CA GLU A 57 1.16 -14.70 7.22
C GLU A 57 1.98 -13.89 8.24
N LEU A 58 1.78 -12.57 8.28
CA LEU A 58 2.33 -11.67 9.30
C LEU A 58 1.66 -11.82 10.69
N GLY A 59 0.70 -12.72 10.85
CA GLY A 59 0.01 -12.99 12.12
C GLY A 59 -0.84 -11.82 12.64
N LEU A 60 -1.23 -10.88 11.78
CA LEU A 60 -2.04 -9.70 12.13
C LEU A 60 -3.55 -10.03 12.13
N LEU A 61 -3.94 -10.95 11.25
CA LEU A 61 -5.25 -11.58 11.17
C LEU A 61 -5.11 -13.08 11.42
N GLN A 62 -6.12 -13.69 12.04
CA GLN A 62 -6.21 -15.14 12.18
C GLN A 62 -7.61 -15.64 11.80
N PRO A 63 -7.77 -16.91 11.38
CA PRO A 63 -9.09 -17.51 11.17
C PRO A 63 -9.92 -17.46 12.45
N ALA A 64 -11.20 -17.06 12.34
CA ALA A 64 -12.14 -17.26 13.44
C ALA A 64 -12.28 -18.77 13.73
N ALA A 65 -12.17 -19.14 15.01
CA ALA A 65 -12.22 -20.54 15.45
C ALA A 65 -13.54 -21.21 15.03
N GLY A 66 -13.46 -22.02 13.98
CA GLY A 66 -14.61 -22.54 13.24
C GLY A 66 -14.35 -22.66 11.73
N SER A 67 -13.55 -21.77 11.15
CA SER A 67 -13.04 -21.91 9.76
C SER A 67 -11.83 -22.85 9.70
N LYS A 68 -12.08 -24.16 9.91
CA LYS A 68 -11.20 -25.34 9.71
C LYS A 68 -9.68 -25.07 9.82
N ALA A 69 -9.17 -25.08 11.05
CA ALA A 69 -7.73 -25.01 11.30
C ALA A 69 -7.00 -26.30 10.85
N THR A 70 -5.94 -26.16 10.05
CA THR A 70 -4.97 -27.23 9.78
C THR A 70 -3.51 -26.72 9.84
N ALA A 71 -3.25 -25.80 10.76
CA ALA A 71 -1.90 -25.38 11.17
C ALA A 71 -1.99 -24.80 12.59
N ALA A 72 -2.00 -25.68 13.60
CA ALA A 72 -1.98 -25.23 14.99
C ALA A 72 -0.62 -24.61 15.34
N PRO A 73 -0.56 -23.49 16.10
CA PRO A 73 0.70 -22.96 16.58
C PRO A 73 1.34 -23.94 17.56
N LYS A 74 2.67 -23.93 17.66
CA LYS A 74 3.40 -24.57 18.77
C LYS A 74 3.61 -23.53 19.88
N PRO A 75 2.99 -23.68 21.06
CA PRO A 75 3.37 -22.89 22.22
C PRO A 75 4.75 -23.34 22.73
N PRO A 76 5.61 -22.42 23.20
CA PRO A 76 6.81 -22.80 23.95
C PRO A 76 6.44 -23.12 25.40
N GLU A 77 6.07 -24.37 25.68
CA GLU A 77 5.98 -24.84 27.07
C GLU A 77 7.37 -24.94 27.70
N SER A 78 7.49 -24.50 28.95
CA SER A 78 8.74 -24.41 29.69
C SER A 78 8.71 -25.29 30.93
N VAL A 79 9.58 -26.31 30.99
CA VAL A 79 10.08 -26.88 32.24
C VAL A 79 11.59 -27.16 32.14
N ALA A 80 12.31 -26.91 33.24
CA ALA A 80 13.74 -27.16 33.40
C ALA A 80 13.99 -28.61 33.92
N ALA A 81 15.21 -29.14 34.09
CA ALA A 81 16.58 -28.63 33.97
C ALA A 81 17.49 -29.78 33.39
N SER A 82 18.83 -29.91 33.50
CA SER A 82 19.95 -29.27 34.20
C SER A 82 21.28 -29.80 33.54
N LYS A 83 22.55 -29.56 33.92
CA LYS A 83 23.24 -28.83 35.01
C LYS A 83 24.71 -28.55 34.59
N ALA A 84 25.23 -27.33 34.78
CA ALA A 84 26.69 -26.99 34.72
C ALA A 84 27.42 -27.21 33.36
N ALA A 85 28.56 -26.58 33.05
CA ALA A 85 29.27 -25.36 33.48
C ALA A 85 30.18 -24.91 32.28
N ALA A 86 30.95 -23.81 32.25
CA ALA A 86 31.37 -22.84 33.26
C ALA A 86 31.63 -21.44 32.62
N THR A 87 32.02 -20.48 33.47
CA THR A 87 32.37 -19.08 33.18
C THR A 87 33.46 -18.83 32.11
N ALA A 88 33.24 -17.84 31.24
CA ALA A 88 34.33 -17.03 30.65
C ALA A 88 33.85 -15.59 30.30
N THR A 89 34.65 -14.63 30.75
CA THR A 89 34.56 -13.15 30.77
C THR A 89 34.35 -12.45 29.40
N PRO A 90 33.75 -11.24 29.33
CA PRO A 90 33.56 -10.49 28.08
C PRO A 90 34.67 -9.45 27.78
N GLN A 91 34.84 -9.08 26.50
CA GLN A 91 35.20 -7.73 26.01
C GLN A 91 35.06 -7.65 24.46
N PRO A 92 34.96 -6.44 23.86
CA PRO A 92 34.65 -6.26 22.43
C PRO A 92 35.88 -6.13 21.53
N SER A 93 35.66 -6.07 20.23
CA SER A 93 36.60 -5.47 19.28
C SER A 93 35.83 -4.77 18.15
N ALA A 94 36.13 -3.50 17.90
CA ALA A 94 35.49 -2.72 16.85
C ALA A 94 36.12 -3.04 15.49
N GLY A 95 35.30 -3.42 14.52
CA GLY A 95 35.70 -3.59 13.11
C GLY A 95 35.12 -2.49 12.24
N SER A 96 35.67 -1.28 12.31
CA SER A 96 35.17 -0.12 11.57
C SER A 96 35.22 -0.33 10.05
N ARG A 97 34.05 -0.22 9.39
CA ARG A 97 33.98 0.00 7.94
C ARG A 97 32.72 0.80 7.55
N ALA A 98 32.89 2.12 7.42
CA ALA A 98 32.03 2.94 6.56
C ALA A 98 32.13 2.41 5.10
N PRO A 99 31.05 2.50 4.32
CA PRO A 99 30.59 3.75 3.69
C PRO A 99 29.43 4.41 4.46
N GLU A 100 29.26 5.73 4.50
CA GLU A 100 28.88 6.67 3.41
C GLU A 100 27.40 6.50 2.96
N PRO A 101 26.61 7.60 2.82
CA PRO A 101 25.15 7.52 2.91
C PRO A 101 24.46 7.16 1.58
N ALA A 102 24.30 5.85 1.34
CA ALA A 102 23.48 5.36 0.24
C ALA A 102 21.98 5.68 0.47
N LYS A 103 21.40 6.51 -0.41
CA LYS A 103 19.94 6.78 -0.47
C LYS A 103 19.15 5.45 -0.54
N PRO A 104 17.98 5.35 0.13
CA PRO A 104 17.09 4.22 -0.07
C PRO A 104 16.66 4.10 -1.55
N LYS A 105 17.02 2.97 -2.18
CA LYS A 105 16.36 2.49 -3.40
C LYS A 105 14.86 2.34 -3.08
N GLN A 106 13.90 2.88 -3.81
CA GLN A 106 13.76 2.91 -5.28
C GLN A 106 13.97 1.52 -5.90
N VAL A 107 13.01 0.64 -5.62
CA VAL A 107 12.70 -0.46 -6.53
C VAL A 107 12.01 0.14 -7.77
N GLU A 108 12.65 -0.05 -8.92
CA GLU A 108 12.33 0.57 -10.22
C GLU A 108 12.79 -0.40 -11.35
N PRO A 109 12.46 -0.19 -12.64
CA PRO A 109 11.24 -0.75 -13.22
C PRO A 109 11.54 -1.50 -14.56
N ALA A 110 10.75 -1.25 -15.61
CA ALA A 110 11.01 -1.55 -17.03
C ALA A 110 10.57 -2.98 -17.48
N PRO A 111 10.53 -3.30 -18.80
CA PRO A 111 11.39 -2.82 -19.88
C PRO A 111 11.08 -1.41 -20.40
N ALA A 112 12.10 -0.78 -20.99
CA ALA A 112 12.11 0.64 -21.31
C ALA A 112 11.65 0.93 -22.74
N ALA A 113 10.93 2.05 -22.90
CA ALA A 113 10.89 2.81 -24.14
C ALA A 113 11.68 4.11 -23.90
N ALA A 114 12.54 4.46 -24.87
CA ALA A 114 13.62 5.43 -24.74
C ALA A 114 13.27 6.82 -24.13
N GLY A 115 14.17 7.33 -23.29
CA GLY A 115 14.48 8.77 -23.20
C GLY A 115 13.35 9.74 -22.82
N GLY A 116 12.63 9.48 -21.72
CA GLY A 116 11.64 10.42 -21.19
C GLY A 116 11.21 10.08 -19.75
N ARG A 117 10.27 10.83 -19.17
CA ARG A 117 9.65 10.41 -17.89
C ARG A 117 8.88 9.11 -18.07
N SER A 118 8.92 8.23 -17.07
CA SER A 118 8.11 7.02 -17.08
C SER A 118 6.61 7.37 -17.04
N ARG A 119 5.76 6.53 -17.67
CA ARG A 119 4.29 6.72 -17.67
C ARG A 119 3.73 6.94 -16.26
N GLN A 120 4.26 6.23 -15.27
CA GLN A 120 3.83 6.32 -13.88
C GLN A 120 4.25 7.64 -13.21
N GLN A 121 5.41 8.20 -13.58
CA GLN A 121 5.80 9.54 -13.14
C GLN A 121 4.94 10.61 -13.80
N ARG A 122 4.71 10.53 -15.12
CA ARG A 122 3.78 11.42 -15.84
C ARG A 122 2.38 11.41 -15.25
N TYR A 123 1.85 10.24 -14.91
CA TYR A 123 0.56 10.13 -14.21
C TYR A 123 0.56 10.87 -12.87
N LYS A 124 1.60 10.68 -12.04
CA LYS A 124 1.74 11.37 -10.74
C LYS A 124 1.82 12.90 -10.88
N ASP A 125 2.47 13.39 -11.93
CA ASP A 125 2.62 14.83 -12.19
C ASP A 125 1.36 15.44 -12.82
N ALA A 126 0.66 14.68 -13.68
CA ALA A 126 -0.55 15.10 -14.39
C ALA A 126 -1.83 15.03 -13.53
N TYR A 127 -1.97 14.01 -12.67
CA TYR A 127 -3.15 13.79 -11.83
C TYR A 127 -3.56 15.01 -10.97
N PRO A 128 -2.67 15.63 -10.17
CA PRO A 128 -3.06 16.80 -9.36
C PRO A 128 -3.49 17.99 -10.22
N ILE A 129 -2.89 18.17 -11.41
CA ILE A 129 -3.27 19.19 -12.37
C ILE A 129 -4.69 18.91 -12.90
N ALA A 130 -5.00 17.67 -13.30
CA ALA A 130 -6.32 17.27 -13.75
C ALA A 130 -7.40 17.47 -12.67
N THR A 131 -7.12 17.14 -11.40
CA THR A 131 -8.06 17.34 -10.29
C THR A 131 -8.28 18.82 -10.00
N GLN A 132 -7.24 19.65 -10.00
CA GLN A 132 -7.39 21.12 -9.85
C GLN A 132 -8.18 21.74 -11.00
N LEU A 133 -7.85 21.37 -12.25
CA LEU A 133 -8.51 21.86 -13.46
C LEU A 133 -10.01 21.52 -13.48
N THR A 134 -10.37 20.29 -13.11
CA THR A 134 -11.78 19.84 -13.09
C THR A 134 -12.55 20.38 -11.89
N GLY A 135 -11.92 20.55 -10.72
CA GLY A 135 -12.54 21.20 -9.56
C GLY A 135 -12.84 22.69 -9.79
N ALA A 136 -11.97 23.39 -10.53
CA ALA A 136 -12.13 24.81 -10.86
C ALA A 136 -13.34 25.12 -11.79
N LEU A 137 -14.02 24.11 -12.32
CA LEU A 137 -15.27 24.24 -13.09
C LEU A 137 -16.54 24.18 -12.24
N GLY A 138 -16.42 23.94 -10.93
CA GLY A 138 -17.56 23.85 -10.01
C GLY A 138 -18.55 22.73 -10.38
N LEU A 139 -19.85 22.99 -10.21
CA LEU A 139 -20.91 21.98 -10.37
C LEU A 139 -20.96 21.32 -11.76
N MET A 140 -20.60 22.04 -12.83
CA MET A 140 -20.52 21.46 -14.18
C MET A 140 -19.30 20.54 -14.34
N GLY A 141 -18.21 20.83 -13.62
CA GLY A 141 -17.01 19.99 -13.56
C GLY A 141 -17.13 18.76 -12.69
N PHE A 142 -18.04 18.75 -11.70
CA PHE A 142 -18.11 17.72 -10.65
C PHE A 142 -18.13 16.27 -11.19
N ARG A 143 -18.90 15.99 -12.25
CA ARG A 143 -18.93 14.65 -12.88
C ARG A 143 -17.59 14.28 -13.53
N LEU A 144 -16.86 15.25 -14.07
CA LEU A 144 -15.56 15.05 -14.71
C LEU A 144 -14.43 14.97 -13.66
N ASN A 145 -14.57 15.69 -12.54
CA ASN A 145 -13.70 15.60 -11.38
C ASN A 145 -13.75 14.20 -10.75
N LEU A 146 -14.96 13.65 -10.51
CA LEU A 146 -15.15 12.26 -10.10
C LEU A 146 -14.56 11.24 -11.09
N GLN A 147 -14.60 11.52 -12.39
CA GLN A 147 -13.96 10.66 -13.39
C GLN A 147 -12.42 10.70 -13.27
N VAL A 148 -11.83 11.87 -13.00
CA VAL A 148 -10.39 12.01 -12.73
C VAL A 148 -10.00 11.30 -11.44
N GLU A 149 -10.74 11.48 -10.35
CA GLU A 149 -10.48 10.81 -9.06
C GLU A 149 -10.62 9.28 -9.16
N GLY A 150 -11.47 8.78 -10.07
CA GLY A 150 -11.61 7.36 -10.38
C GLY A 150 -10.50 6.80 -11.29
N THR A 151 -9.61 7.63 -11.85
CA THR A 151 -8.46 7.12 -12.61
C THR A 151 -7.42 6.48 -11.68
N THR A 152 -6.76 5.43 -12.17
CA THR A 152 -5.70 4.74 -11.43
C THR A 152 -4.41 4.60 -12.24
N SER A 153 -4.50 4.79 -13.56
CA SER A 153 -3.43 4.61 -14.53
C SER A 153 -3.25 5.82 -15.43
N TYR A 154 -2.04 5.95 -15.99
CA TYR A 154 -1.70 6.93 -17.03
C TYR A 154 -2.70 6.91 -18.21
N GLU A 155 -3.11 5.71 -18.64
CA GLU A 155 -3.97 5.53 -19.82
C GLU A 155 -5.41 6.00 -19.56
N ASP A 156 -5.95 5.77 -18.36
CA ASP A 156 -7.23 6.34 -17.91
C ASP A 156 -7.21 7.88 -17.99
N LEU A 157 -6.13 8.49 -17.49
CA LEU A 157 -5.99 9.94 -17.40
C LEU A 157 -5.83 10.58 -18.80
N VAL A 158 -5.09 9.92 -19.71
CA VAL A 158 -5.02 10.31 -21.12
C VAL A 158 -6.39 10.18 -21.81
N ALA A 159 -7.19 9.16 -21.50
CA ALA A 159 -8.55 9.02 -22.03
C ALA A 159 -9.53 10.10 -21.54
N LEU A 160 -9.23 10.77 -20.42
CA LEU A 160 -9.99 11.93 -19.92
C LEU A 160 -9.43 13.27 -20.38
N ALA A 161 -8.13 13.39 -20.67
CA ALA A 161 -7.48 14.62 -21.14
C ALA A 161 -8.27 15.41 -22.20
N PRO A 162 -8.79 14.82 -23.31
CA PRO A 162 -9.58 15.59 -24.29
C PRO A 162 -10.91 16.12 -23.74
N LYS A 163 -11.54 15.43 -22.77
CA LYS A 163 -12.78 15.89 -22.10
C LYS A 163 -12.47 17.04 -21.14
N ILE A 164 -11.37 16.94 -20.40
CA ILE A 164 -10.87 18.01 -19.52
C ILE A 164 -10.58 19.24 -20.37
N ARG A 165 -9.84 19.09 -21.47
CA ARG A 165 -9.50 20.16 -22.41
C ARG A 165 -10.72 20.83 -23.05
N ALA A 166 -11.74 20.05 -23.40
CA ALA A 166 -13.01 20.61 -23.89
C ALA A 166 -13.76 21.42 -22.82
N ALA A 167 -13.62 21.07 -21.54
CA ALA A 167 -14.33 21.72 -20.43
C ALA A 167 -13.58 22.93 -19.83
N VAL A 168 -12.24 22.89 -19.73
CA VAL A 168 -11.41 23.99 -19.14
C VAL A 168 -10.82 24.94 -20.17
N GLY A 169 -10.91 24.61 -21.46
CA GLY A 169 -10.24 25.32 -22.56
C GLY A 169 -8.78 24.90 -22.75
N ALA A 170 -8.29 25.04 -23.99
CA ALA A 170 -6.94 24.60 -24.37
C ALA A 170 -5.82 25.29 -23.56
N GLU A 171 -6.02 26.54 -23.18
CA GLU A 171 -5.03 27.36 -22.45
C GLU A 171 -4.74 26.79 -21.04
N LYS A 172 -5.79 26.43 -20.29
CA LYS A 172 -5.67 25.78 -18.98
C LYS A 172 -5.25 24.31 -19.10
N ALA A 173 -5.69 23.63 -20.16
CA ALA A 173 -5.32 22.25 -20.43
C ALA A 173 -3.84 22.07 -20.80
N ALA A 174 -3.15 23.11 -21.30
CA ALA A 174 -1.75 23.04 -21.70
C ALA A 174 -0.81 22.53 -20.58
N ALA A 175 -1.10 22.83 -19.32
CA ALA A 175 -0.34 22.30 -18.17
C ALA A 175 -0.50 20.77 -18.01
N LEU A 176 -1.71 20.26 -18.24
CA LEU A 176 -2.03 18.82 -18.20
C LEU A 176 -1.46 18.11 -19.44
N ASP A 177 -1.67 18.66 -20.64
CA ASP A 177 -1.10 18.14 -21.88
C ASP A 177 0.43 18.06 -21.79
N LYS A 178 1.09 19.06 -21.17
CA LYS A 178 2.54 18.97 -20.91
C LYS A 178 2.88 17.82 -19.96
N ALA A 179 2.25 17.75 -18.79
CA ALA A 179 2.54 16.69 -17.80
C ALA A 179 2.29 15.26 -18.32
N LEU A 180 1.41 15.09 -19.32
CA LEU A 180 1.17 13.81 -19.99
C LEU A 180 2.17 13.48 -21.11
N ASN A 181 2.80 14.47 -21.76
CA ASN A 181 3.66 14.24 -22.92
C ASN A 181 5.18 14.40 -22.67
N ASP A 182 5.57 15.08 -21.59
CA ASP A 182 6.95 15.44 -21.19
C ASP A 182 7.59 14.32 -20.31
#